data_AF-A0A934GU88-F1
#
_entry.id   AF-A0A934GU88-F1
#
_cell.length_a   1.000
_cell.length_b   1.000
_cell.length_c   1.000
_cell.angle_alpha   90.00
_cell.angle_beta   90.00
_cell.angle_gamma   90.00
#
_symmetry.space_group_name_H-M   'P 1'
#
loop_
_entity.id
_entity.type
_entity.pdbx_description
1 polymer ?
#
loop_
_entity_poly.entity_id
_entity_poly.type
_entity_poly.pdbx_seq_one_letter_code
_entity_poly.pdbx_strand_id
1 'polypeptide(L)'
;MSLEKNPFGERLSELLAQRNMSQNRLAQQLGISRSAVTGWIKHGTLPDAGLLKMLCEALNCSADWLIGVGQQREKQDATGVVRWIEEIPPYIPDIQREPIEHGLRLFQLLVNGNHSAHEYPPQFTRTALQAALRSGVLRITSVARVEDLEHRLRQKYPFLKDVIVAEIPGRCNDTMIRTELVTFLAATQVLTRVIRESAIGLGSGYTMLRLVEQSIPSVDQFSGTAWVPLLAFAPHNMSDYSANLLARLMSIRHAGSRALYLPHPDECTAPEMQAVAAVTQRQMSNAQTIFASVSGVDRRDGTGTSHLLTEFRSADYAAEAPFLRNAYAQLPDKNRFGGELLRYLLDTEGQILSHDSAVGSQVSLDILRYNSDMIGRVCLIAARGYKALPILTCLNHHLANAVVIDREIAETILD
;
A
#
# COMPACT_ATOMS: atom_id res chain seq x y z
N MET A 1 30.61 -8.83 -23.06
CA MET A 1 30.25 -10.21 -22.67
C MET A 1 30.18 -10.24 -21.16
N SER A 2 29.00 -10.05 -20.60
CA SER A 2 28.77 -10.03 -19.16
C SER A 2 29.02 -11.42 -18.59
N LEU A 3 30.00 -11.55 -17.69
CA LEU A 3 30.23 -12.75 -16.90
C LEU A 3 28.95 -13.07 -16.12
N GLU A 4 28.22 -14.11 -16.53
CA GLU A 4 27.19 -14.70 -15.68
C GLU A 4 27.87 -15.12 -14.38
N LYS A 5 27.46 -14.50 -13.27
CA LYS A 5 27.91 -14.89 -11.93
C LYS A 5 27.55 -16.35 -11.72
N ASN A 6 28.53 -17.19 -11.34
CA ASN A 6 28.29 -18.57 -10.94
C ASN A 6 27.66 -18.58 -9.53
N PRO A 7 26.33 -18.74 -9.40
CA PRO A 7 25.68 -18.63 -8.09
C PRO A 7 26.02 -19.83 -7.20
N PHE A 8 26.42 -20.97 -7.79
CA PHE A 8 26.84 -22.16 -7.05
C PHE A 8 28.12 -21.91 -6.26
N GLY A 9 29.15 -21.40 -6.93
CA GLY A 9 30.46 -21.19 -6.32
C GLY A 9 30.43 -20.13 -5.21
N GLU A 10 29.68 -19.05 -5.43
CA GLU A 10 29.48 -17.99 -4.43
C GLU A 10 28.75 -18.53 -3.18
N ARG A 11 27.59 -19.17 -3.36
CA ARG A 11 26.79 -19.72 -2.25
C ARG A 11 27.53 -20.80 -1.47
N LEU A 12 28.25 -21.68 -2.17
CA LEU A 12 29.09 -22.69 -1.52
C LEU A 12 30.20 -22.05 -0.68
N SER A 13 30.86 -21.01 -1.22
CA SER A 13 31.92 -20.29 -0.50
C SER A 13 31.38 -19.58 0.75
N GLU A 14 30.23 -18.90 0.63
CA GLU A 14 29.57 -18.24 1.75
C GLU A 14 29.15 -19.23 2.85
N LEU A 15 28.55 -20.36 2.47
CA LEU A 15 28.09 -21.37 3.42
C LEU A 15 29.25 -22.03 4.17
N LEU A 16 30.37 -22.26 3.49
CA LEU A 16 31.61 -22.74 4.10
C LEU A 16 32.18 -21.73 5.10
N ALA A 17 32.19 -20.45 4.74
CA ALA A 17 32.64 -19.37 5.62
C ALA A 17 31.75 -19.26 6.88
N GLN A 18 30.42 -19.28 6.72
CA GLN A 18 29.47 -19.24 7.83
C GLN A 18 29.65 -20.41 8.81
N ARG A 19 30.07 -21.57 8.31
CA ARG A 19 30.28 -22.78 9.12
C ARG A 19 31.72 -22.96 9.61
N ASN A 20 32.59 -21.97 9.39
CA ASN A 20 34.03 -22.10 9.67
C ASN A 20 34.62 -23.41 9.09
N MET A 21 34.15 -23.83 7.92
CA MET A 21 34.52 -25.07 7.27
C MET A 21 35.45 -24.77 6.09
N SER A 22 36.62 -25.42 6.04
CA SER A 22 37.56 -25.26 4.93
C SER A 22 37.18 -26.13 3.73
N GLN A 23 37.59 -25.73 2.53
CA GLN A 23 37.43 -26.55 1.32
C GLN A 23 38.07 -27.94 1.46
N ASN A 24 39.19 -28.03 2.19
CA ASN A 24 39.85 -29.31 2.50
C ASN A 24 38.97 -30.22 3.35
N ARG A 25 38.31 -29.65 4.36
CA ARG A 25 37.43 -30.40 5.26
C ARG A 25 36.19 -30.91 4.53
N LEU A 26 35.59 -30.07 3.68
CA LEU A 26 34.48 -30.48 2.82
C LEU A 26 34.91 -31.61 1.86
N ALA A 27 36.05 -31.47 1.21
CA ALA A 27 36.57 -32.46 0.28
C ALA A 27 36.80 -33.83 0.97
N GLN A 28 37.36 -33.82 2.17
CA GLN A 28 37.51 -35.03 2.99
C GLN A 28 36.18 -35.65 3.37
N GLN A 29 35.19 -34.85 3.78
CA GLN A 29 33.86 -35.32 4.16
C GLN A 29 33.10 -35.95 2.98
N LEU A 30 33.31 -35.44 1.77
CA LEU A 30 32.68 -35.95 0.55
C LEU A 30 33.49 -37.05 -0.15
N GLY A 31 34.71 -37.37 0.31
CA GLY A 31 35.59 -38.36 -0.32
C GLY A 31 36.14 -37.93 -1.69
N ILE A 32 36.33 -36.63 -1.91
CA ILE A 32 36.78 -36.05 -3.19
C ILE A 32 38.09 -35.26 -3.05
N SER A 33 38.67 -34.86 -4.18
CA SER A 33 39.84 -33.98 -4.19
C SER A 33 39.48 -32.53 -3.83
N ARG A 34 40.40 -31.84 -3.13
CA ARG A 34 40.26 -30.39 -2.87
C ARG A 34 40.09 -29.59 -4.16
N SER A 35 40.79 -30.00 -5.23
CA SER A 35 40.72 -29.36 -6.54
C SER A 35 39.31 -29.40 -7.14
N ALA A 36 38.50 -30.43 -6.85
CA ALA A 36 37.10 -30.44 -7.26
C ALA A 36 36.30 -29.31 -6.60
N VAL A 37 36.46 -29.14 -5.29
CA VAL A 37 35.81 -28.04 -4.52
C VAL A 37 36.29 -26.67 -5.00
N THR A 38 37.59 -26.51 -5.25
CA THR A 38 38.15 -25.28 -5.84
C THR A 38 37.62 -25.02 -7.25
N GLY A 39 37.46 -26.08 -8.06
CA GLY A 39 36.79 -26.05 -9.36
C GLY A 39 35.41 -25.44 -9.27
N TRP A 40 34.61 -25.90 -8.31
CA TRP A 40 33.25 -25.42 -8.15
C TRP A 40 33.16 -23.96 -7.72
N ILE A 41 34.05 -23.54 -6.82
CA ILE A 41 34.03 -22.17 -6.26
C ILE A 41 34.64 -21.16 -7.24
N LYS A 42 35.79 -21.48 -7.86
CA LYS A 42 36.58 -20.51 -8.65
C LYS A 42 36.38 -20.64 -10.15
N HIS A 43 36.11 -21.83 -10.66
CA HIS A 43 36.19 -22.14 -12.09
C HIS A 43 34.84 -22.43 -12.73
N GLY A 44 33.74 -22.37 -11.97
CA GLY A 44 32.39 -22.52 -12.54
C GLY A 44 32.01 -23.95 -12.87
N THR A 45 32.79 -24.96 -12.48
CA THR A 45 32.41 -26.36 -12.68
C THR A 45 31.30 -26.73 -11.70
N LEU A 46 30.44 -27.68 -12.04
CA LEU A 46 29.38 -28.17 -11.16
C LEU A 46 29.66 -29.62 -10.73
N PRO A 47 29.24 -30.02 -9.52
CA PRO A 47 29.20 -31.44 -9.16
C PRO A 47 28.18 -32.17 -10.04
N ASP A 48 28.38 -33.47 -10.25
CA ASP A 48 27.32 -34.33 -10.77
C ASP A 48 26.15 -34.46 -9.76
N ALA A 49 25.04 -35.05 -10.19
CA ALA A 49 23.85 -35.19 -9.36
C ALA A 49 24.09 -35.98 -8.06
N GLY A 50 24.99 -36.97 -8.07
CA GLY A 50 25.33 -37.77 -6.90
C GLY A 50 26.12 -36.95 -5.87
N LEU A 51 27.16 -36.26 -6.32
CA LEU A 51 27.96 -35.36 -5.49
C LEU A 51 27.15 -34.17 -4.99
N LEU A 52 26.25 -33.63 -5.83
CA LEU A 52 25.34 -32.57 -5.42
C LEU A 52 24.46 -33.00 -4.25
N LYS A 53 23.88 -34.21 -4.32
CA LYS A 53 23.09 -34.79 -3.23
C LYS A 53 23.90 -34.91 -1.95
N MET A 54 25.09 -35.53 -2.02
CA MET A 54 25.97 -35.70 -0.86
C MET A 54 26.37 -34.36 -0.23
N LEU A 55 26.61 -33.36 -1.07
CA LEU A 55 26.98 -32.03 -0.63
C LEU A 55 25.79 -31.31 0.04
N CYS A 56 24.58 -31.45 -0.49
CA CYS A 56 23.35 -30.97 0.14
C CYS A 56 23.12 -31.60 1.52
N GLU A 57 23.34 -32.91 1.66
CA GLU A 57 23.24 -33.63 2.94
C GLU A 57 24.33 -33.19 3.93
N ALA A 58 25.60 -33.12 3.48
CA ALA A 58 26.73 -32.71 4.30
C ALA A 58 26.61 -31.26 4.80
N LEU A 59 26.05 -30.38 3.95
CA LEU A 59 25.86 -28.98 4.25
C LEU A 59 24.44 -28.65 4.71
N ASN A 60 23.56 -29.64 4.93
CA ASN A 60 22.16 -29.44 5.33
C ASN A 60 21.49 -28.26 4.60
N CYS A 61 21.51 -28.29 3.27
CA CYS A 61 20.92 -27.25 2.41
C CYS A 61 20.16 -27.92 1.25
N SER A 62 19.24 -27.19 0.61
CA SER A 62 18.54 -27.71 -0.56
C SER A 62 19.40 -27.58 -1.83
N ALA A 63 19.25 -28.56 -2.73
CA ALA A 63 19.89 -28.49 -4.05
C ALA A 63 19.50 -27.21 -4.79
N ASP A 64 18.21 -26.86 -4.76
CA ASP A 64 17.66 -25.62 -5.33
C ASP A 64 18.42 -24.37 -4.86
N TRP A 65 18.54 -24.19 -3.54
CA TRP A 65 19.30 -23.08 -2.98
C TRP A 65 20.76 -23.12 -3.42
N LEU A 66 21.40 -24.29 -3.46
CA LEU A 66 22.81 -24.35 -3.79
C LEU A 66 23.10 -24.07 -5.28
N ILE A 67 22.28 -24.60 -6.19
CA ILE A 67 22.45 -24.45 -7.64
C ILE A 67 21.85 -23.17 -8.21
N GLY A 68 21.13 -22.39 -7.41
CA GLY A 68 20.47 -21.18 -7.90
C GLY A 68 19.08 -21.42 -8.50
N VAL A 69 18.55 -22.64 -8.43
CA VAL A 69 17.17 -22.94 -8.82
C VAL A 69 16.25 -22.42 -7.73
N GLY A 70 15.24 -21.62 -8.09
CA GLY A 70 14.42 -20.90 -7.11
C GLY A 70 14.94 -19.51 -6.76
N GLN A 71 15.88 -18.92 -7.52
CA GLN A 71 15.93 -17.46 -7.58
C GLN A 71 14.55 -16.97 -8.01
N GLN A 72 13.84 -16.31 -7.09
CA GLN A 72 12.59 -15.64 -7.41
C GLN A 72 12.92 -14.67 -8.52
N ARG A 73 12.49 -15.00 -9.74
CA ARG A 73 12.67 -14.09 -10.87
C ARG A 73 11.73 -12.94 -10.57
N GLU A 74 12.31 -11.83 -10.15
CA GLU A 74 11.64 -10.55 -10.15
C GLU A 74 11.07 -10.36 -11.56
N LYS A 75 9.75 -10.38 -11.63
CA LYS A 75 9.00 -10.10 -12.84
C LYS A 75 8.94 -8.58 -12.98
N GLN A 76 8.83 -8.14 -14.21
CA GLN A 76 8.55 -6.76 -14.53
C GLN A 76 7.48 -6.72 -15.61
N ASP A 77 6.73 -5.62 -15.65
CA ASP A 77 5.77 -5.41 -16.71
C ASP A 77 6.48 -5.11 -18.05
N ALA A 78 5.72 -5.12 -19.14
CA ALA A 78 6.25 -4.85 -20.48
C ALA A 78 7.02 -3.52 -20.60
N THR A 79 6.69 -2.52 -19.77
CA THR A 79 7.33 -1.19 -19.77
C THR A 79 8.41 -1.02 -18.70
N GLY A 80 8.56 -1.99 -17.79
CA GLY A 80 9.51 -1.93 -16.67
C GLY A 80 9.16 -0.93 -15.57
N VAL A 81 7.93 -0.43 -15.57
CA VAL A 81 7.37 0.52 -14.59
C VAL A 81 7.13 -0.15 -13.24
N VAL A 82 6.66 -1.40 -13.23
CA VAL A 82 6.37 -2.16 -12.01
C VAL A 82 7.21 -3.42 -12.01
N ARG A 83 7.82 -3.72 -10.86
CA ARG A 83 8.49 -4.99 -10.59
C ARG A 83 7.86 -5.69 -9.41
N TRP A 84 7.79 -7.02 -9.49
CA TRP A 84 7.19 -7.82 -8.45
C TRP A 84 7.74 -9.25 -8.42
N ILE A 85 7.48 -9.92 -7.31
CA ILE A 85 7.82 -11.31 -7.07
C ILE A 85 6.50 -12.07 -6.88
N GLU A 86 6.44 -13.29 -7.42
CA GLU A 86 5.29 -14.19 -7.24
C GLU A 86 5.73 -15.55 -6.72
N GLU A 87 5.13 -15.99 -5.63
CA GLU A 87 5.35 -17.31 -5.06
C GLU A 87 4.13 -17.76 -4.29
N ILE A 88 3.52 -18.87 -4.72
CA ILE A 88 2.45 -19.52 -3.97
C ILE A 88 3.09 -20.64 -3.16
N PRO A 89 3.13 -20.55 -1.82
CA PRO A 89 3.68 -21.60 -0.99
C PRO A 89 2.99 -22.95 -1.23
N PRO A 90 3.73 -24.08 -1.18
CA PRO A 90 3.17 -25.41 -1.45
C PRO A 90 2.12 -25.84 -0.42
N TYR A 91 2.13 -25.26 0.79
CA TYR A 91 1.13 -25.56 1.82
C TYR A 91 -0.26 -25.00 1.53
N ILE A 92 -0.41 -24.07 0.57
CA ILE A 92 -1.71 -23.51 0.21
C ILE A 92 -2.53 -24.59 -0.54
N PRO A 93 -3.66 -25.07 0.02
CA PRO A 93 -4.50 -26.08 -0.60
C PRO A 93 -5.24 -25.56 -1.85
N ASP A 94 -5.71 -26.47 -2.70
CA ASP A 94 -6.32 -26.14 -4.00
C ASP A 94 -7.47 -25.14 -3.89
N ILE A 95 -8.35 -25.31 -2.89
CA ILE A 95 -9.51 -24.43 -2.69
C ILE A 95 -9.13 -22.96 -2.43
N GLN A 96 -7.98 -22.69 -1.80
CA GLN A 96 -7.44 -21.33 -1.65
C GLN A 96 -6.49 -20.95 -2.78
N ARG A 97 -5.79 -21.92 -3.36
CA ARG A 97 -4.82 -21.74 -4.45
C ARG A 97 -5.50 -21.23 -5.72
N GLU A 98 -6.62 -21.82 -6.11
CA GLU A 98 -7.35 -21.46 -7.34
C GLU A 98 -7.69 -19.95 -7.44
N PRO A 99 -8.35 -19.32 -6.44
CA PRO A 99 -8.64 -17.89 -6.53
C PRO A 99 -7.39 -17.01 -6.47
N ILE A 100 -6.34 -17.44 -5.78
CA ILE A 100 -5.05 -16.74 -5.73
C ILE A 100 -4.36 -16.79 -7.10
N GLU A 101 -4.26 -17.96 -7.72
CA GLU A 101 -3.69 -18.13 -9.06
C GLU A 101 -4.46 -17.33 -10.10
N HIS A 102 -5.79 -17.34 -10.01
CA HIS A 102 -6.61 -16.54 -10.90
C HIS A 102 -6.35 -15.04 -10.70
N GLY A 103 -6.26 -14.58 -9.45
CA GLY A 103 -5.87 -13.21 -9.13
C GLY A 103 -4.50 -12.80 -9.67
N LEU A 104 -3.50 -13.70 -9.58
CA LEU A 104 -2.17 -13.47 -10.14
C LEU A 104 -2.20 -13.32 -11.66
N ARG A 105 -2.93 -14.20 -12.35
CA ARG A 105 -3.11 -14.13 -13.81
C ARG A 105 -3.79 -12.81 -14.19
N LEU A 106 -4.85 -12.41 -13.48
CA LEU A 106 -5.53 -11.13 -13.71
C LEU A 106 -4.57 -9.95 -13.49
N PHE A 107 -3.79 -9.94 -12.41
CA PHE A 107 -2.80 -8.89 -12.16
C PHE A 107 -1.80 -8.78 -13.33
N GLN A 108 -1.23 -9.90 -13.77
CA GLN A 108 -0.28 -9.93 -14.89
C GLN A 108 -0.89 -9.40 -16.20
N LEU A 109 -2.13 -9.79 -16.51
CA LEU A 109 -2.82 -9.36 -17.73
C LEU A 109 -3.09 -7.84 -17.71
N LEU A 110 -3.53 -7.32 -16.55
CA LEU A 110 -3.88 -5.91 -16.39
C LEU A 110 -2.65 -4.99 -16.32
N VAL A 111 -1.55 -5.46 -15.72
CA VAL A 111 -0.29 -4.70 -15.62
C VAL A 111 0.48 -4.70 -16.93
N ASN A 112 0.46 -5.79 -17.71
CA ASN A 112 1.13 -5.83 -19.02
C ASN A 112 0.36 -5.09 -20.13
N GLY A 113 -0.76 -4.43 -19.80
CA GLY A 113 -1.48 -3.53 -20.72
C GLY A 113 -2.22 -4.21 -21.88
N ASN A 114 -2.28 -5.54 -21.90
CA ASN A 114 -2.94 -6.29 -22.96
C ASN A 114 -4.46 -6.44 -22.77
N HIS A 115 -4.96 -6.13 -21.57
CA HIS A 115 -6.36 -6.35 -21.19
C HIS A 115 -6.91 -5.23 -20.30
N SER A 116 -8.19 -4.96 -20.43
CA SER A 116 -8.97 -4.10 -19.53
C SER A 116 -9.75 -4.94 -18.50
N ALA A 117 -9.85 -4.44 -17.26
CA ALA A 117 -10.63 -5.12 -16.22
C ALA A 117 -12.12 -5.29 -16.59
N HIS A 118 -12.63 -4.50 -17.54
CA HIS A 118 -13.99 -4.58 -18.07
C HIS A 118 -14.24 -5.80 -18.97
N GLU A 119 -13.19 -6.48 -19.43
CA GLU A 119 -13.30 -7.71 -20.22
C GLU A 119 -13.71 -8.93 -19.36
N TYR A 120 -13.76 -8.78 -18.03
CA TYR A 120 -14.02 -9.85 -17.07
C TYR A 120 -15.19 -9.51 -16.13
N PRO A 121 -15.94 -10.51 -15.62
CA PRO A 121 -17.05 -10.28 -14.69
C PRO A 121 -16.62 -9.53 -13.41
N PRO A 122 -17.20 -8.34 -13.09
CA PRO A 122 -16.66 -7.43 -12.07
C PRO A 122 -16.52 -8.04 -10.67
N GLN A 123 -17.50 -8.84 -10.23
CA GLN A 123 -17.50 -9.43 -8.89
C GLN A 123 -16.37 -10.46 -8.74
N PHE A 124 -16.15 -11.28 -9.78
CA PHE A 124 -15.14 -12.34 -9.77
C PHE A 124 -13.72 -11.78 -9.94
N THR A 125 -13.54 -10.77 -10.80
CA THR A 125 -12.26 -10.08 -11.00
C THR A 125 -11.75 -9.45 -9.70
N ARG A 126 -12.65 -8.76 -8.99
CA ARG A 126 -12.30 -8.06 -7.75
C ARG A 126 -11.87 -9.01 -6.64
N THR A 127 -12.65 -10.05 -6.36
CA THR A 127 -12.35 -10.98 -5.26
C THR A 127 -11.08 -11.77 -5.53
N ALA A 128 -10.84 -12.19 -6.78
CA ALA A 128 -9.60 -12.84 -7.19
C ALA A 128 -8.38 -11.92 -7.04
N LEU A 129 -8.45 -10.67 -7.53
CA LEU A 129 -7.38 -9.69 -7.33
C LEU A 129 -7.11 -9.43 -5.84
N GLN A 130 -8.16 -9.31 -5.02
CA GLN A 130 -8.01 -9.16 -3.56
C GLN A 130 -7.31 -10.37 -2.95
N ALA A 131 -7.66 -11.60 -3.36
CA ALA A 131 -7.00 -12.81 -2.89
C ALA A 131 -5.50 -12.82 -3.22
N ALA A 132 -5.12 -12.48 -4.45
CA ALA A 132 -3.72 -12.34 -4.85
C ALA A 132 -2.97 -11.26 -4.06
N LEU A 133 -3.49 -10.03 -3.99
CA LEU A 133 -2.84 -8.89 -3.34
C LEU A 133 -2.73 -9.02 -1.81
N ARG A 134 -3.60 -9.82 -1.18
CA ARG A 134 -3.66 -9.98 0.29
C ARG A 134 -3.09 -11.30 0.80
N SER A 135 -2.79 -12.25 -0.08
CA SER A 135 -2.22 -13.55 0.32
C SER A 135 -0.71 -13.51 0.59
N GLY A 136 -0.03 -12.42 0.22
CA GLY A 136 1.43 -12.28 0.33
C GLY A 136 2.22 -13.05 -0.74
N VAL A 137 1.52 -13.72 -1.65
CA VAL A 137 2.14 -14.44 -2.79
C VAL A 137 2.68 -13.47 -3.83
N LEU A 138 1.98 -12.34 -4.02
CA LEU A 138 2.40 -11.24 -4.89
C LEU A 138 3.02 -10.17 -4.02
N ARG A 139 4.28 -9.84 -4.30
CA ARG A 139 5.03 -8.78 -3.60
C ARG A 139 5.56 -7.80 -4.62
N ILE A 140 5.02 -6.59 -4.66
CA ILE A 140 5.63 -5.50 -5.42
C ILE A 140 6.97 -5.14 -4.79
N THR A 141 7.99 -5.02 -5.63
CA THR A 141 9.35 -4.68 -5.21
C THR A 141 9.76 -3.29 -5.69
N SER A 142 9.16 -2.80 -6.78
CA SER A 142 9.43 -1.47 -7.32
C SER A 142 8.25 -0.92 -8.12
N VAL A 143 8.07 0.39 -8.04
CA VAL A 143 7.14 1.17 -8.86
C VAL A 143 7.90 2.42 -9.32
N ALA A 144 7.95 2.66 -10.62
CA ALA A 144 8.58 3.83 -11.21
C ALA A 144 7.81 5.11 -10.85
N ARG A 145 8.53 6.23 -10.83
CA ARG A 145 7.99 7.55 -10.52
C ARG A 145 8.13 8.49 -11.70
N VAL A 146 7.22 9.44 -11.83
CA VAL A 146 7.26 10.46 -12.88
C VAL A 146 7.88 11.75 -12.33
N GLU A 147 9.22 11.79 -12.28
CA GLU A 147 9.97 12.88 -11.61
C GLU A 147 9.72 14.27 -12.21
N ASP A 148 9.46 14.36 -13.52
CA ASP A 148 9.09 15.63 -14.18
C ASP A 148 7.78 16.21 -13.61
N LEU A 149 6.74 15.37 -13.49
CA LEU A 149 5.45 15.80 -12.92
C LEU A 149 5.60 16.14 -11.44
N GLU A 150 6.41 15.40 -10.68
CA GLU A 150 6.73 15.76 -9.30
C GLU A 150 7.39 17.14 -9.21
N HIS A 151 8.33 17.46 -10.12
CA HIS A 151 8.99 18.76 -10.15
C HIS A 151 8.01 19.89 -10.48
N ARG A 152 7.18 19.72 -11.51
CA ARG A 152 6.15 20.70 -11.90
C ARG A 152 5.12 20.94 -10.80
N LEU A 153 4.70 19.89 -10.09
CA LEU A 153 3.80 20.03 -8.93
C LEU A 153 4.44 20.81 -7.79
N ARG A 154 5.73 20.57 -7.49
CA ARG A 154 6.47 21.37 -6.48
C ARG A 154 6.64 22.82 -6.91
N GLN A 155 6.76 23.10 -8.21
CA GLN A 155 6.76 24.49 -8.72
C GLN A 155 5.39 25.16 -8.57
N LYS A 156 4.30 24.45 -8.90
CA LYS A 156 2.92 24.96 -8.77
C LYS A 156 2.51 25.14 -7.30
N TYR A 157 2.94 24.24 -6.41
CA TYR A 157 2.64 24.25 -4.98
C TYR A 157 3.92 24.14 -4.13
N PRO A 158 4.66 25.25 -3.92
CA PRO A 158 5.94 25.24 -3.22
C PRO A 158 5.90 24.80 -1.75
N PHE A 159 4.71 24.80 -1.13
CA PHE A 159 4.51 24.35 0.25
C PHE A 159 4.46 22.81 0.39
N LEU A 160 4.41 22.05 -0.71
CA LEU A 160 4.39 20.60 -0.68
C LEU A 160 5.73 20.03 -0.16
N LYS A 161 5.66 19.24 0.91
CA LYS A 161 6.79 18.57 1.57
C LYS A 161 7.18 17.27 0.86
N ASP A 162 6.18 16.46 0.53
CA ASP A 162 6.37 15.19 -0.18
C ASP A 162 5.45 15.17 -1.41
N VAL A 163 6.03 15.01 -2.59
CA VAL A 163 5.29 14.85 -3.85
C VAL A 163 5.82 13.60 -4.49
N ILE A 164 4.96 12.59 -4.63
CA ILE A 164 5.30 11.35 -5.31
C ILE A 164 4.23 11.07 -6.35
N VAL A 165 4.67 10.93 -7.59
CA VAL A 165 3.79 10.61 -8.72
C VAL A 165 4.14 9.22 -9.23
N ALA A 166 3.28 8.24 -8.95
CA ALA A 166 3.41 6.88 -9.44
C ALA A 166 3.21 6.86 -10.96
N GLU A 167 4.15 6.26 -11.67
CA GLU A 167 3.95 5.87 -13.06
C GLU A 167 3.00 4.66 -13.10
N ILE A 168 2.17 4.59 -14.15
CA ILE A 168 1.19 3.52 -14.32
C ILE A 168 1.55 2.68 -15.56
N PRO A 169 1.66 1.35 -15.45
CA PRO A 169 2.08 0.52 -16.56
C PRO A 169 1.02 0.46 -17.66
N GLY A 170 1.44 0.71 -18.91
CA GLY A 170 0.61 0.59 -20.11
C GLY A 170 -0.70 1.38 -20.05
N ARG A 171 -1.83 0.70 -20.28
CA ARG A 171 -3.20 1.24 -20.16
C ARG A 171 -3.91 0.72 -18.90
N CYS A 172 -3.16 0.38 -17.85
CA CYS A 172 -3.74 -0.19 -16.63
C CYS A 172 -4.76 0.78 -16.02
N ASN A 173 -6.04 0.48 -16.19
CA ASN A 173 -7.15 1.29 -15.70
C ASN A 173 -7.90 0.59 -14.56
N ASP A 174 -7.26 -0.35 -13.86
CA ASP A 174 -7.87 -0.98 -12.69
C ASP A 174 -7.62 -0.12 -11.44
N THR A 175 -8.68 0.17 -10.68
CA THR A 175 -8.55 1.03 -9.49
C THR A 175 -7.77 0.33 -8.38
N MET A 176 -7.92 -0.99 -8.19
CA MET A 176 -7.22 -1.70 -7.11
C MET A 176 -5.74 -1.80 -7.39
N ILE A 177 -5.34 -2.13 -8.61
CA ILE A 177 -3.92 -2.18 -9.00
C ILE A 177 -3.29 -0.80 -8.84
N ARG A 178 -3.90 0.27 -9.35
CA ARG A 178 -3.35 1.62 -9.19
C ARG A 178 -3.27 2.05 -7.73
N THR A 179 -4.29 1.71 -6.92
CA THR A 179 -4.26 1.93 -5.46
C THR A 179 -3.10 1.18 -4.82
N GLU A 180 -2.85 -0.06 -5.23
CA GLU A 180 -1.72 -0.86 -4.76
C GLU A 180 -0.37 -0.17 -5.05
N LEU A 181 -0.18 0.35 -6.27
CA LEU A 181 1.06 1.03 -6.67
C LEU A 181 1.30 2.33 -5.90
N VAL A 182 0.27 3.18 -5.74
CA VAL A 182 0.44 4.44 -4.99
C VAL A 182 0.63 4.19 -3.50
N THR A 183 -0.05 3.18 -2.93
CA THR A 183 0.10 2.83 -1.50
C THR A 183 1.44 2.15 -1.22
N PHE A 184 2.00 1.41 -2.18
CA PHE A 184 3.38 0.91 -2.12
C PHE A 184 4.38 2.06 -1.97
N LEU A 185 4.26 3.09 -2.82
CA LEU A 185 5.12 4.25 -2.75
C LEU A 185 4.89 5.05 -1.45
N ALA A 186 3.65 5.21 -1.01
CA ALA A 186 3.36 5.88 0.25
C ALA A 186 4.00 5.14 1.45
N ALA A 187 3.88 3.81 1.49
CA ALA A 187 4.48 2.98 2.53
C ALA A 187 6.01 3.02 2.49
N THR A 188 6.62 2.92 1.31
CA THR A 188 8.08 2.75 1.17
C THR A 188 8.86 4.06 1.08
N GLN A 189 8.21 5.17 0.70
CA GLN A 189 8.88 6.46 0.47
C GLN A 189 8.42 7.56 1.42
N VAL A 190 7.21 7.51 1.96
CA VAL A 190 6.72 8.54 2.91
C VAL A 190 6.77 7.99 4.33
N LEU A 191 6.07 6.87 4.60
CA LEU A 191 5.95 6.30 5.94
C LEU A 191 7.31 5.86 6.51
N THR A 192 8.22 5.32 5.70
CA THR A 192 9.60 4.95 6.11
C THR A 192 10.44 6.13 6.59
N ARG A 193 10.10 7.36 6.19
CA ARG A 193 10.80 8.58 6.61
C ARG A 193 10.22 9.20 7.88
N VAL A 194 9.06 8.71 8.34
CA VAL A 194 8.47 9.12 9.61
C VAL A 194 9.19 8.41 10.74
N ILE A 195 9.85 9.17 11.61
CA ILE A 195 10.72 8.65 12.66
C ILE A 195 10.40 9.37 13.98
N ARG A 196 10.22 8.60 15.06
CA ARG A 196 10.05 9.11 16.44
C ARG A 196 8.88 10.10 16.64
N GLU A 197 7.85 10.05 15.80
CA GLU A 197 6.63 10.82 16.04
C GLU A 197 5.83 10.20 17.19
N SER A 198 5.33 11.05 18.10
CA SER A 198 4.52 10.59 19.23
C SER A 198 3.13 10.13 18.80
N ALA A 199 2.59 10.69 17.71
CA ALA A 199 1.26 10.41 17.21
C ALA A 199 1.19 10.52 15.69
N ILE A 200 0.63 9.50 15.02
CA ILE A 200 0.39 9.48 13.59
C ILE A 200 -1.11 9.25 13.34
N GLY A 201 -1.74 10.16 12.61
CA GLY A 201 -3.15 10.11 12.25
C GLY A 201 -3.42 9.20 11.06
N LEU A 202 -4.45 8.36 11.16
CA LEU A 202 -4.90 7.47 10.09
C LEU A 202 -6.38 7.71 9.75
N GLY A 203 -6.65 7.98 8.49
CA GLY A 203 -8.00 7.92 7.92
C GLY A 203 -8.54 6.50 7.85
N SER A 204 -9.67 6.34 7.19
CA SER A 204 -10.30 5.03 6.97
C SER A 204 -10.24 4.61 5.50
N GLY A 205 -10.52 3.34 5.30
CA GLY A 205 -10.92 2.81 4.02
C GLY A 205 -9.89 2.00 3.25
N TYR A 206 -10.26 1.49 2.07
CA TYR A 206 -9.44 0.50 1.36
C TYR A 206 -8.03 0.99 1.01
N THR A 207 -7.88 2.24 0.55
CA THR A 207 -6.54 2.82 0.29
C THR A 207 -5.70 2.85 1.57
N MET A 208 -6.32 3.20 2.70
CA MET A 208 -5.64 3.21 4.00
C MET A 208 -5.33 1.79 4.48
N LEU A 209 -6.21 0.81 4.27
CA LEU A 209 -5.91 -0.60 4.51
C LEU A 209 -4.68 -1.05 3.74
N ARG A 210 -4.56 -0.70 2.46
CA ARG A 210 -3.40 -1.09 1.65
C ARG A 210 -2.12 -0.42 2.12
N LEU A 211 -2.14 0.85 2.52
CA LEU A 211 -1.00 1.49 3.20
C LEU A 211 -0.58 0.68 4.44
N VAL A 212 -1.54 0.27 5.28
CA VAL A 212 -1.28 -0.53 6.49
C VAL A 212 -0.72 -1.91 6.16
N GLU A 213 -1.32 -2.65 5.22
CA GLU A 213 -0.88 -4.01 4.84
C GLU A 213 0.49 -3.99 4.14
N GLN A 214 0.84 -2.90 3.45
CA GLN A 214 2.13 -2.70 2.79
C GLN A 214 3.20 -2.02 3.66
N SER A 215 2.83 -1.50 4.83
CA SER A 215 3.80 -0.95 5.79
C SER A 215 4.87 -2.01 6.13
N ILE A 216 6.14 -1.60 6.12
CA ILE A 216 7.25 -2.51 6.45
C ILE A 216 7.34 -2.61 7.97
N PRO A 217 7.13 -3.81 8.58
CA PRO A 217 7.24 -3.98 10.02
C PRO A 217 8.58 -3.47 10.55
N SER A 218 8.54 -2.77 11.68
CA SER A 218 9.72 -2.21 12.32
C SER A 218 9.57 -2.31 13.83
N VAL A 219 10.68 -2.62 14.51
CA VAL A 219 10.73 -2.74 15.97
C VAL A 219 11.00 -1.40 16.64
N ASP A 220 11.83 -0.55 16.02
CA ASP A 220 12.31 0.68 16.66
C ASP A 220 11.70 1.95 16.06
N GLN A 221 11.36 1.96 14.78
CA GLN A 221 10.97 3.19 14.06
C GLN A 221 9.78 3.90 14.71
N PHE A 222 8.80 3.12 15.16
CA PHE A 222 7.53 3.59 15.73
C PHE A 222 7.41 3.25 17.22
N SER A 223 8.51 2.92 17.90
CA SER A 223 8.48 2.64 19.33
C SER A 223 7.98 3.87 20.10
N GLY A 224 6.92 3.68 20.90
CA GLY A 224 6.23 4.75 21.62
C GLY A 224 5.23 5.57 20.79
N THR A 225 5.16 5.37 19.46
CA THR A 225 4.21 6.07 18.59
C THR A 225 2.78 5.60 18.85
N ALA A 226 1.85 6.55 18.92
CA ALA A 226 0.42 6.29 18.95
C ALA A 226 -0.18 6.38 17.54
N TRP A 227 -0.80 5.29 17.07
CA TRP A 227 -1.64 5.32 15.87
C TRP A 227 -3.02 5.85 16.23
N VAL A 228 -3.37 7.01 15.66
CA VAL A 228 -4.55 7.78 16.04
C VAL A 228 -5.62 7.70 14.94
N PRO A 229 -6.76 7.04 15.20
CA PRO A 229 -7.91 7.05 14.29
C PRO A 229 -8.44 8.46 14.09
N LEU A 230 -8.68 8.88 12.84
CA LEU A 230 -9.16 10.23 12.52
C LEU A 230 -10.69 10.34 12.44
N LEU A 231 -11.40 9.23 12.47
CA LEU A 231 -12.86 9.18 12.46
C LEU A 231 -13.39 7.87 13.05
N ALA A 232 -14.58 7.96 13.66
CA ALA A 232 -15.30 6.86 14.26
C ALA A 232 -16.70 6.77 13.67
N PHE A 233 -17.01 5.61 13.12
CA PHE A 233 -18.36 5.31 12.64
C PHE A 233 -19.25 4.85 13.79
N ALA A 234 -20.56 5.03 13.62
CA ALA A 234 -21.54 4.49 14.55
C ALA A 234 -21.43 2.96 14.66
N PRO A 235 -21.79 2.34 15.82
CA PRO A 235 -21.59 0.91 16.05
C PRO A 235 -22.28 -0.03 15.05
N HIS A 236 -23.35 0.45 14.40
CA HIS A 236 -24.10 -0.29 13.38
C HIS A 236 -23.51 -0.14 11.96
N ASN A 237 -22.47 0.67 11.79
CA ASN A 237 -21.76 0.82 10.53
C ASN A 237 -20.74 -0.31 10.37
N MET A 238 -20.99 -1.18 9.40
CA MET A 238 -20.20 -2.37 9.11
C MET A 238 -18.99 -2.09 8.19
N SER A 239 -18.40 -0.88 8.22
CA SER A 239 -17.21 -0.62 7.42
C SER A 239 -16.07 -1.55 7.84
N ASP A 240 -15.70 -2.47 6.94
CA ASP A 240 -14.61 -3.44 7.12
C ASP A 240 -13.24 -2.77 7.33
N TYR A 241 -13.13 -1.46 7.11
CA TYR A 241 -11.88 -0.70 7.06
C TYR A 241 -11.90 0.57 7.93
N SER A 242 -12.53 0.51 9.10
CA SER A 242 -12.59 1.65 10.03
C SER A 242 -11.21 2.11 10.49
N ALA A 243 -11.05 3.41 10.77
CA ALA A 243 -9.77 3.95 11.23
C ALA A 243 -9.31 3.32 12.56
N ASN A 244 -10.24 2.94 13.44
CA ASN A 244 -9.97 2.19 14.66
C ASN A 244 -9.32 0.83 14.37
N LEU A 245 -9.86 0.07 13.40
CA LEU A 245 -9.28 -1.21 12.99
C LEU A 245 -7.87 -1.01 12.39
N LEU A 246 -7.72 -0.02 11.52
CA LEU A 246 -6.44 0.27 10.86
C LEU A 246 -5.34 0.68 11.86
N ALA A 247 -5.67 1.52 12.85
CA ALA A 247 -4.75 1.86 13.93
C ALA A 247 -4.33 0.62 14.73
N ARG A 248 -5.28 -0.28 15.03
CA ARG A 248 -4.98 -1.56 15.71
C ARG A 248 -4.05 -2.44 14.88
N LEU A 249 -4.31 -2.58 13.57
CA LEU A 249 -3.43 -3.34 12.68
C LEU A 249 -2.01 -2.76 12.63
N MET A 250 -1.85 -1.44 12.57
CA MET A 250 -0.53 -0.81 12.63
C MET A 250 0.20 -1.12 13.94
N SER A 251 -0.49 -1.11 15.08
CA SER A 251 0.12 -1.47 16.36
C SER A 251 0.61 -2.93 16.43
N ILE A 252 -0.08 -3.84 15.73
CA ILE A 252 0.32 -5.25 15.62
C ILE A 252 1.54 -5.40 14.69
N ARG A 253 1.58 -4.64 13.59
CA ARG A 253 2.67 -4.69 12.61
C ARG A 253 3.96 -4.02 13.10
N HIS A 254 3.85 -2.96 13.90
CA HIS A 254 4.97 -2.19 14.39
C HIS A 254 5.09 -2.35 15.91
N ALA A 255 5.87 -3.34 16.34
CA ALA A 255 6.08 -3.63 17.75
C ALA A 255 6.57 -2.39 18.51
N GLY A 256 6.11 -2.22 19.76
CA GLY A 256 6.45 -1.05 20.57
C GLY A 256 5.62 0.20 20.29
N SER A 257 4.85 0.24 19.20
CA SER A 257 3.81 1.25 18.99
C SER A 257 2.49 0.85 19.67
N ARG A 258 1.53 1.77 19.76
CA ARG A 258 0.20 1.52 20.35
C ARG A 258 -0.92 2.09 19.48
N ALA A 259 -2.07 1.44 19.48
CA ALA A 259 -3.27 1.97 18.86
C ALA A 259 -4.09 2.74 19.89
N LEU A 260 -4.63 3.89 19.48
CA LEU A 260 -5.72 4.54 20.19
C LEU A 260 -7.06 4.07 19.64
N TYR A 261 -8.10 4.29 20.44
CA TYR A 261 -9.49 4.04 20.05
C TYR A 261 -10.25 5.37 20.09
N LEU A 262 -10.86 5.74 18.97
CA LEU A 262 -11.78 6.86 18.90
C LEU A 262 -13.21 6.29 19.01
N PRO A 263 -13.89 6.44 20.15
CA PRO A 263 -15.27 6.00 20.29
C PRO A 263 -16.24 6.90 19.52
N HIS A 264 -17.34 6.32 19.06
CA HIS A 264 -18.52 7.10 18.71
C HIS A 264 -19.09 7.80 19.96
N PRO A 265 -19.70 9.00 19.85
CA PRO A 265 -20.31 9.67 21.00
C PRO A 265 -21.32 8.80 21.74
N ASP A 266 -22.08 7.98 21.02
CA ASP A 266 -23.04 7.02 21.60
C ASP A 266 -22.37 5.94 22.47
N GLU A 267 -21.08 5.66 22.30
CA GLU A 267 -20.31 4.74 23.15
C GLU A 267 -19.78 5.43 24.43
N CYS A 268 -19.83 6.78 24.50
CA CYS A 268 -19.28 7.58 25.59
C CYS A 268 -20.25 7.73 26.77
N THR A 269 -20.97 6.66 27.13
CA THR A 269 -21.96 6.64 28.22
C THR A 269 -21.32 6.52 29.60
N ALA A 270 -20.14 5.90 29.68
CA ALA A 270 -19.37 5.74 30.93
C ALA A 270 -18.20 6.74 31.01
N PRO A 271 -17.80 7.18 32.22
CA PRO A 271 -16.65 8.09 32.41
C PRO A 271 -15.34 7.55 31.81
N GLU A 272 -15.15 6.23 31.83
CA GLU A 272 -13.97 5.57 31.25
C GLU A 272 -13.89 5.79 29.73
N MET A 273 -15.01 5.61 29.02
CA MET A 273 -15.07 5.82 27.57
C MET A 273 -14.92 7.30 27.19
N GLN A 274 -15.44 8.21 28.03
CA GLN A 274 -15.21 9.65 27.87
C GLN A 274 -13.73 10.01 28.04
N ALA A 275 -13.03 9.39 28.99
CA ALA A 275 -11.59 9.56 29.17
C ALA A 275 -10.80 9.03 27.97
N VAL A 276 -11.19 7.86 27.42
CA VAL A 276 -10.61 7.33 26.17
C VAL A 276 -10.81 8.31 25.02
N ALA A 277 -12.03 8.83 24.83
CA ALA A 277 -12.33 9.82 23.81
C ALA A 277 -11.45 11.07 23.94
N ALA A 278 -11.35 11.63 25.15
CA ALA A 278 -10.56 12.83 25.43
C ALA A 278 -9.06 12.62 25.19
N VAL A 279 -8.51 11.46 25.57
CA VAL A 279 -7.10 11.11 25.30
C VAL A 279 -6.87 11.00 23.80
N THR A 280 -7.76 10.31 23.07
CA THR A 280 -7.62 10.13 21.62
C THR A 280 -7.74 11.45 20.88
N GLN A 281 -8.70 12.31 21.23
CA GLN A 281 -8.84 13.65 20.66
C GLN A 281 -7.61 14.53 20.93
N ARG A 282 -7.03 14.47 22.14
CA ARG A 282 -5.79 15.20 22.44
C ARG A 282 -4.63 14.73 21.57
N GLN A 283 -4.47 13.41 21.40
CA GLN A 283 -3.42 12.84 20.57
C GLN A 283 -3.64 13.12 19.08
N MET A 284 -4.90 13.20 18.65
CA MET A 284 -5.29 13.59 17.29
C MET A 284 -4.85 15.03 16.98
N SER A 285 -5.08 15.97 17.89
CA SER A 285 -4.60 17.35 17.74
C SER A 285 -3.07 17.48 17.75
N ASN A 286 -2.38 16.52 18.37
CA ASN A 286 -0.92 16.46 18.42
C ASN A 286 -0.31 15.61 17.30
N ALA A 287 -1.12 15.01 16.43
CA ALA A 287 -0.61 14.20 15.32
C ALA A 287 0.14 15.11 14.34
N GLN A 288 1.43 14.81 14.13
CA GLN A 288 2.29 15.59 13.26
C GLN A 288 2.26 15.05 11.84
N THR A 289 2.20 13.73 11.65
CA THR A 289 1.89 13.11 10.36
C THR A 289 0.47 12.57 10.34
N ILE A 290 -0.25 12.86 9.27
CA ILE A 290 -1.60 12.39 8.97
C ILE A 290 -1.58 11.72 7.59
N PHE A 291 -2.15 10.53 7.49
CA PHE A 291 -2.42 9.86 6.22
C PHE A 291 -3.92 9.73 6.00
N ALA A 292 -4.39 10.18 4.84
CA ALA A 292 -5.79 10.07 4.44
C ALA A 292 -5.93 9.77 2.95
N SER A 293 -7.12 9.34 2.55
CA SER A 293 -7.52 9.25 1.15
C SER A 293 -8.69 10.19 0.91
N VAL A 294 -8.88 10.55 -0.36
CA VAL A 294 -10.02 11.37 -0.82
C VAL A 294 -10.92 10.56 -1.75
N SER A 295 -12.15 11.01 -1.92
CA SER A 295 -13.08 10.48 -2.92
C SER A 295 -13.70 11.62 -3.73
N GLY A 296 -13.98 11.37 -5.00
CA GLY A 296 -14.69 12.30 -5.88
C GLY A 296 -15.94 11.68 -6.49
N VAL A 297 -16.59 12.44 -7.35
CA VAL A 297 -17.75 12.00 -8.14
C VAL A 297 -17.25 11.37 -9.44
N ASP A 298 -18.06 10.52 -10.06
CA ASP A 298 -17.85 9.94 -11.39
C ASP A 298 -16.95 8.70 -11.43
N ARG A 299 -17.18 7.77 -10.50
CA ARG A 299 -16.65 6.42 -10.62
C ARG A 299 -17.46 5.63 -11.66
N ARG A 300 -17.21 5.89 -12.94
CA ARG A 300 -17.82 5.14 -14.05
C ARG A 300 -17.38 3.68 -13.97
N ASP A 301 -18.31 2.78 -13.65
CA ASP A 301 -18.13 1.38 -14.04
C ASP A 301 -18.05 1.39 -15.57
N GLY A 302 -17.07 0.71 -16.17
CA GLY A 302 -16.85 0.71 -17.62
C GLY A 302 -17.96 0.05 -18.45
N THR A 303 -19.16 -0.10 -17.87
CA THR A 303 -20.41 -0.47 -18.53
C THR A 303 -21.09 0.71 -19.22
N GLY A 304 -20.60 1.96 -19.05
CA GLY A 304 -21.13 3.14 -19.74
C GLY A 304 -22.56 3.54 -19.36
N THR A 305 -23.17 2.86 -18.40
CA THR A 305 -24.50 3.16 -17.88
C THR A 305 -24.41 4.13 -16.70
N SER A 306 -24.65 5.41 -17.00
CA SER A 306 -24.85 6.46 -16.00
C SER A 306 -26.11 6.17 -15.18
N HIS A 307 -25.99 5.48 -14.05
CA HIS A 307 -27.07 5.43 -13.08
C HIS A 307 -26.98 6.68 -12.19
N LEU A 308 -28.07 7.45 -12.11
CA LEU A 308 -28.23 8.60 -11.21
C LEU A 308 -27.91 8.31 -9.73
N LEU A 309 -27.87 7.03 -9.34
CA LEU A 309 -27.51 6.55 -7.99
C LEU A 309 -26.04 6.06 -7.88
N THR A 310 -25.26 6.10 -8.95
CA THR A 310 -23.86 5.62 -9.02
C THR A 310 -22.79 6.71 -9.02
N GLU A 311 -23.20 7.98 -9.01
CA GLU A 311 -22.30 9.12 -9.19
C GLU A 311 -21.27 9.29 -8.06
N PHE A 312 -21.56 8.86 -6.83
CA PHE A 312 -20.66 8.98 -5.69
C PHE A 312 -20.44 7.63 -4.99
N ARG A 313 -19.19 7.15 -5.00
CA ARG A 313 -18.73 5.98 -4.23
C ARG A 313 -17.55 6.38 -3.35
N SER A 314 -17.64 6.11 -2.05
CA SER A 314 -16.50 6.28 -1.14
C SER A 314 -15.33 5.37 -1.55
N ALA A 315 -14.12 5.71 -1.11
CA ALA A 315 -12.92 4.88 -1.25
C ALA A 315 -13.09 3.45 -0.70
N ASP A 316 -14.15 3.18 0.08
CA ASP A 316 -14.57 1.87 0.52
C ASP A 316 -15.35 1.12 -0.54
N TYR A 317 -14.68 0.18 -1.18
CA TYR A 317 -15.22 -0.61 -2.28
C TYR A 317 -16.39 -1.51 -1.83
N ALA A 318 -16.55 -1.79 -0.53
CA ALA A 318 -17.54 -2.72 0.03
C ALA A 318 -18.67 -2.04 0.81
N ALA A 319 -18.39 -0.94 1.53
CA ALA A 319 -19.40 -0.19 2.24
C ALA A 319 -20.03 0.83 1.28
N GLU A 320 -21.25 0.57 0.82
CA GLU A 320 -22.08 1.66 0.34
C GLU A 320 -22.12 2.69 1.47
N ALA A 321 -21.78 3.94 1.18
CA ALA A 321 -21.89 5.04 2.12
C ALA A 321 -23.23 5.75 1.87
N PRO A 322 -24.38 5.14 2.22
CA PRO A 322 -25.69 5.62 1.77
C PRO A 322 -25.96 7.02 2.30
N PHE A 323 -25.56 7.30 3.54
CA PHE A 323 -25.72 8.63 4.16
C PHE A 323 -24.91 9.70 3.42
N LEU A 324 -23.66 9.42 3.10
CA LEU A 324 -22.80 10.32 2.33
C LEU A 324 -23.30 10.51 0.89
N ARG A 325 -23.79 9.44 0.24
CA ARG A 325 -24.42 9.51 -1.09
C ARG A 325 -25.69 10.36 -1.04
N ASN A 326 -26.51 10.20 -0.01
CA ASN A 326 -27.72 11.00 0.20
C ASN A 326 -27.39 12.47 0.45
N ALA A 327 -26.37 12.75 1.27
CA ALA A 327 -25.89 14.11 1.51
C ALA A 327 -25.42 14.76 0.21
N TYR A 328 -24.63 14.05 -0.60
CA TYR A 328 -24.26 14.52 -1.93
C TYR A 328 -25.50 14.74 -2.79
N ALA A 329 -26.41 13.76 -2.88
CA ALA A 329 -27.63 13.82 -3.69
C ALA A 329 -28.48 15.06 -3.39
N GLN A 330 -28.56 15.47 -2.13
CA GLN A 330 -29.33 16.62 -1.64
C GLN A 330 -28.64 17.98 -1.86
N LEU A 331 -27.40 18.01 -2.35
CA LEU A 331 -26.73 19.28 -2.67
C LEU A 331 -27.51 20.05 -3.75
N PRO A 332 -27.89 21.32 -3.50
CA PRO A 332 -28.70 22.11 -4.42
C PRO A 332 -27.95 22.49 -5.71
N ASP A 333 -26.63 22.63 -5.63
CA ASP A 333 -25.76 22.88 -6.78
C ASP A 333 -24.55 21.93 -6.73
N LYS A 334 -24.49 21.01 -7.70
CA LYS A 334 -23.41 20.01 -7.81
C LYS A 334 -22.10 20.64 -8.26
N ASN A 335 -22.12 21.78 -8.94
CA ASN A 335 -20.92 22.46 -9.41
C ASN A 335 -20.08 22.98 -8.25
N ARG A 336 -20.69 23.17 -7.08
CA ARG A 336 -19.99 23.54 -5.86
C ARG A 336 -19.19 22.39 -5.26
N PHE A 337 -19.43 21.14 -5.63
CA PHE A 337 -18.78 20.00 -4.99
C PHE A 337 -17.29 19.92 -5.36
N GLY A 338 -16.42 20.08 -4.36
CA GLY A 338 -14.96 20.00 -4.52
C GLY A 338 -14.37 18.62 -4.22
N GLY A 339 -15.04 17.81 -3.40
CA GLY A 339 -14.57 16.46 -3.08
C GLY A 339 -15.00 15.94 -1.71
N GLU A 340 -14.54 14.75 -1.37
CA GLU A 340 -14.69 14.18 -0.03
C GLU A 340 -13.32 13.87 0.59
N LEU A 341 -13.18 14.26 1.85
CA LEU A 341 -12.02 13.98 2.69
C LEU A 341 -12.51 13.63 4.10
N LEU A 342 -12.11 12.46 4.61
CA LEU A 342 -12.43 12.02 5.98
C LEU A 342 -13.93 12.13 6.31
N ARG A 343 -14.78 11.85 5.31
CA ARG A 343 -16.25 11.90 5.37
C ARG A 343 -16.88 13.30 5.48
N TYR A 344 -16.09 14.35 5.28
CA TYR A 344 -16.59 15.68 4.94
C TYR A 344 -16.83 15.80 3.44
N LEU A 345 -18.02 16.26 3.04
CA LEU A 345 -18.24 16.78 1.69
C LEU A 345 -17.77 18.23 1.66
N LEU A 346 -16.83 18.52 0.77
CA LEU A 346 -16.22 19.82 0.61
C LEU A 346 -16.78 20.52 -0.63
N ASP A 347 -16.88 21.84 -0.58
CA ASP A 347 -17.01 22.63 -1.80
C ASP A 347 -15.66 22.90 -2.47
N THR A 348 -15.70 23.51 -3.66
CA THR A 348 -14.50 23.92 -4.42
C THR A 348 -13.64 24.94 -3.68
N GLU A 349 -14.17 25.58 -2.63
CA GLU A 349 -13.47 26.50 -1.72
C GLU A 349 -12.93 25.81 -0.46
N GLY A 350 -12.97 24.48 -0.42
CA GLY A 350 -12.49 23.67 0.70
C GLY A 350 -13.32 23.84 1.98
N GLN A 351 -14.53 24.39 1.89
CA GLN A 351 -15.46 24.53 3.00
C GLN A 351 -16.37 23.31 3.11
N ILE A 352 -16.80 23.01 4.33
CA ILE A 352 -17.67 21.85 4.58
C ILE A 352 -19.09 22.18 4.08
N LEU A 353 -19.54 21.43 3.07
CA LEU A 353 -20.94 21.43 2.61
C LEU A 353 -21.83 20.57 3.51
N SER A 354 -21.32 19.39 3.88
CA SER A 354 -22.02 18.40 4.72
C SER A 354 -21.02 17.39 5.27
N HIS A 355 -21.47 16.51 6.15
CA HIS A 355 -20.72 15.36 6.66
C HIS A 355 -21.55 14.08 6.54
N ASP A 356 -20.88 12.92 6.61
CA ASP A 356 -21.52 11.61 6.74
C ASP A 356 -22.16 11.48 8.12
N SER A 357 -23.49 11.39 8.19
CA SER A 357 -24.20 11.27 9.47
C SER A 357 -23.90 9.96 10.21
N ALA A 358 -23.28 8.97 9.56
CA ALA A 358 -22.82 7.76 10.22
C ALA A 358 -21.49 7.95 10.97
N VAL A 359 -20.85 9.12 10.87
CA VAL A 359 -19.62 9.47 11.58
C VAL A 359 -19.97 10.36 12.77
N GLY A 360 -19.72 9.89 13.98
CA GLY A 360 -20.03 10.64 15.20
C GLY A 360 -18.86 11.44 15.75
N SER A 361 -17.64 10.94 15.58
CA SER A 361 -16.40 11.62 15.99
C SER A 361 -15.45 11.66 14.81
N GLN A 362 -14.88 12.83 14.50
CA GLN A 362 -13.90 12.99 13.42
C GLN A 362 -12.97 14.18 13.67
N VAL A 363 -11.79 14.14 13.07
CA VAL A 363 -10.80 15.22 13.13
C VAL A 363 -11.31 16.49 12.47
N SER A 364 -11.06 17.65 13.08
CA SER A 364 -11.37 18.94 12.44
C SER A 364 -10.45 19.19 11.26
N LEU A 365 -10.98 19.75 10.17
CA LEU A 365 -10.18 20.21 9.04
C LEU A 365 -9.17 21.31 9.43
N ASP A 366 -9.42 22.05 10.51
CA ASP A 366 -8.47 23.06 11.00
C ASP A 366 -7.17 22.43 11.53
N ILE A 367 -7.24 21.20 12.07
CA ILE A 367 -6.06 20.43 12.47
C ILE A 367 -5.24 20.06 11.22
N LEU A 368 -5.92 19.71 10.12
CA LEU A 368 -5.26 19.42 8.85
C LEU A 368 -4.60 20.68 8.29
N ARG A 369 -5.30 21.82 8.26
CA ARG A 369 -4.75 23.11 7.82
C ARG A 369 -3.54 23.52 8.64
N TYR A 370 -3.65 23.46 9.97
CA TYR A 370 -2.54 23.77 10.86
C TYR A 370 -1.32 22.88 10.60
N ASN A 371 -1.51 21.57 10.44
CA ASN A 371 -0.41 20.65 10.12
C ASN A 371 0.18 20.91 8.73
N SER A 372 -0.67 21.25 7.76
CA SER A 372 -0.26 21.57 6.40
C SER A 372 0.64 22.81 6.35
N ASP A 373 0.24 23.88 7.06
CA ASP A 373 0.91 25.18 7.00
C ASP A 373 2.16 25.29 7.89
N MET A 374 2.15 24.65 9.06
CA MET A 374 3.20 24.86 10.07
C MET A 374 4.36 23.88 9.86
N ILE A 375 4.30 22.71 10.51
CA ILE A 375 5.45 21.77 10.59
C ILE A 375 5.02 20.33 10.28
N GLY A 376 3.74 19.99 10.43
CA GLY A 376 3.22 18.65 10.20
C GLY A 376 3.23 18.20 8.73
N ARG A 377 2.81 16.97 8.50
CA ARG A 377 2.68 16.33 7.20
C ARG A 377 1.26 15.80 7.06
N VAL A 378 0.48 16.34 6.14
CA VAL A 378 -0.83 15.81 5.79
C VAL A 378 -0.71 15.20 4.40
N CYS A 379 -0.57 13.88 4.37
CA CYS A 379 -0.32 13.08 3.18
C CYS A 379 -1.63 12.50 2.63
N LEU A 380 -2.02 12.95 1.43
CA LEU A 380 -3.14 12.36 0.70
C LEU A 380 -2.64 11.28 -0.27
N ILE A 381 -3.27 10.10 -0.19
CA ILE A 381 -2.97 8.97 -1.07
C ILE A 381 -4.18 8.73 -1.97
N ALA A 382 -4.00 8.84 -3.28
CA ALA A 382 -5.08 8.71 -4.25
C ALA A 382 -4.60 8.10 -5.57
N ALA A 383 -5.51 7.40 -6.23
CA ALA A 383 -5.31 6.86 -7.57
C ALA A 383 -6.61 7.04 -8.37
N ARG A 384 -6.50 7.19 -9.69
CA ARG A 384 -7.56 7.48 -10.69
C ARG A 384 -7.99 8.93 -10.78
N GLY A 385 -8.26 9.39 -12.01
CA GLY A 385 -8.62 10.77 -12.33
C GLY A 385 -9.88 11.31 -11.64
N TYR A 386 -10.86 10.46 -11.28
CA TYR A 386 -12.03 10.89 -10.51
C TYR A 386 -11.68 11.44 -9.11
N LYS A 387 -10.46 11.21 -8.62
CA LYS A 387 -9.93 11.79 -7.38
C LYS A 387 -9.15 13.09 -7.59
N ALA A 388 -8.94 13.55 -8.82
CA ALA A 388 -8.13 14.73 -9.12
C ALA A 388 -8.73 16.02 -8.56
N LEU A 389 -10.04 16.26 -8.77
CA LEU A 389 -10.73 17.44 -8.23
C LEU A 389 -10.67 17.51 -6.67
N PRO A 390 -10.93 16.41 -5.93
CA PRO A 390 -10.69 16.39 -4.49
C PRO A 390 -9.27 16.71 -4.07
N ILE A 391 -8.25 16.17 -4.75
CA ILE A 391 -6.85 16.50 -4.45
C ILE A 391 -6.60 17.99 -4.72
N LEU A 392 -7.02 18.50 -5.88
CA LEU A 392 -6.89 19.92 -6.25
C LEU A 392 -7.51 20.83 -5.19
N THR A 393 -8.73 20.53 -4.76
CA THR A 393 -9.44 21.25 -3.69
C THR A 393 -8.62 21.22 -2.39
N CYS A 394 -8.08 20.06 -2.00
CA CYS A 394 -7.29 19.96 -0.78
C CYS A 394 -5.98 20.75 -0.85
N LEU A 395 -5.33 20.78 -2.01
CA LEU A 395 -4.09 21.54 -2.21
C LEU A 395 -4.34 23.06 -2.20
N ASN A 396 -5.34 23.52 -2.95
CA ASN A 396 -5.67 24.95 -3.06
C ASN A 396 -6.06 25.56 -1.70
N HIS A 397 -6.63 24.75 -0.81
CA HIS A 397 -7.15 25.20 0.49
C HIS A 397 -6.34 24.68 1.67
N HIS A 398 -5.07 24.31 1.44
CA HIS A 398 -4.11 23.95 2.47
C HIS A 398 -4.58 22.81 3.40
N LEU A 399 -5.41 21.91 2.90
CA LEU A 399 -5.83 20.71 3.64
C LEU A 399 -4.81 19.57 3.53
N ALA A 400 -3.80 19.71 2.66
CA ALA A 400 -2.71 18.77 2.51
C ALA A 400 -1.42 19.44 2.05
N ASN A 401 -0.28 18.99 2.57
CA ASN A 401 1.05 19.41 2.13
C ASN A 401 1.91 18.23 1.66
N ALA A 402 1.34 17.04 1.51
CA ALA A 402 2.00 15.89 0.94
C ALA A 402 1.02 15.09 0.08
N VAL A 403 1.48 14.57 -1.05
CA VAL A 403 0.67 13.78 -1.97
C VAL A 403 1.44 12.58 -2.50
N VAL A 404 0.76 11.43 -2.53
CA VAL A 404 1.18 10.24 -3.26
C VAL A 404 0.05 9.87 -4.20
N ILE A 405 0.22 10.25 -5.45
CA ILE A 405 -0.80 10.18 -6.50
C ILE A 405 -0.27 9.43 -7.71
N ASP A 406 -1.13 9.07 -8.65
CA ASP A 406 -0.69 8.53 -9.92
C ASP A 406 -0.61 9.59 -11.02
N ARG A 407 0.02 9.22 -12.14
CA ARG A 407 0.23 10.09 -13.31
C ARG A 407 -1.03 10.84 -13.76
N GLU A 408 -2.16 10.14 -13.88
CA GLU A 408 -3.42 10.73 -14.39
C GLU A 408 -3.90 11.88 -13.49
N ILE A 409 -3.84 11.71 -12.16
CA ILE A 409 -4.19 12.77 -11.22
C ILE A 409 -3.20 13.94 -11.35
N ALA A 410 -1.90 13.65 -11.43
CA ALA A 410 -0.88 14.68 -11.53
C ALA A 410 -1.01 15.52 -12.80
N GLU A 411 -1.26 14.89 -13.95
CA GLU A 411 -1.52 15.57 -15.23
C GLU A 411 -2.78 16.44 -15.12
N THR A 412 -3.89 15.89 -14.61
CA THR A 412 -5.15 16.63 -14.43
C THR A 412 -5.00 17.86 -13.51
N ILE A 413 -4.15 17.78 -12.48
CA ILE A 413 -3.89 18.91 -11.57
C ILE A 413 -3.01 19.97 -12.22
N LEU A 414 -2.14 19.59 -13.16
CA LEU A 414 -1.17 20.47 -13.81
C LEU A 414 -1.70 21.15 -15.07
N ASP A 415 -2.67 20.53 -15.74
CA ASP A 415 -3.53 21.17 -16.74
C ASP A 415 -4.31 22.34 -16.13
#